data_AF-A0A1J0WGI0-F1
#
_entry.id   AF-A0A1J0WGI0-F1
#
_cell.length_a   1.000
_cell.length_b   1.000
_cell.length_c   1.000
_cell.angle_alpha   90.00
_cell.angle_beta   90.00
_cell.angle_gamma   90.00
#
_symmetry.space_group_name_H-M   'P 1'
#
loop_
_entity.id
_entity.type
_entity.pdbx_description
1 polymer ?
#
loop_
_entity_poly.entity_id
_entity_poly.type
_entity_poly.pdbx_seq_one_letter_code
_entity_poly.pdbx_strand_id
1 'polypeptide(L)'
;MSRFNPMRLNLLEQGRATEWLASFVMLAFAVTLSLPGETLASPSFRAFRAIGLDDAAIATPMALLATARLCALYINGTLPRRTPLIRMIGAIVGTCVFSMVAMGLYWPVLKFDVPTSTGVGTYLVLALFDALSAYRSGADVRLAQQFSEQSR
;
A
#
# COMPACT_ATOMS: atom_id res chain seq x y z
N MET A 1 2.34 6.44 -41.76
CA MET A 1 1.12 6.68 -40.97
C MET A 1 1.28 5.96 -39.63
N SER A 2 1.20 6.72 -38.54
CA SER A 2 1.50 6.40 -37.13
C SER A 2 1.52 4.92 -36.70
N ARG A 3 2.69 4.43 -36.27
CA ARG A 3 2.81 3.20 -35.47
C ARG A 3 2.05 3.42 -34.16
N PHE A 4 0.91 2.76 -34.00
CA PHE A 4 0.21 2.69 -32.73
C PHE A 4 1.15 2.05 -31.71
N ASN A 5 1.62 2.84 -30.75
CA ASN A 5 2.59 2.45 -29.76
C ASN A 5 1.89 1.50 -28.75
N PRO A 6 2.25 0.21 -28.63
CA PRO A 6 1.60 -0.73 -27.70
C PRO A 6 1.96 -0.48 -26.23
N MET A 7 2.39 0.74 -25.89
CA MET A 7 2.62 1.22 -24.53
C MET A 7 1.31 1.62 -23.81
N ARG A 8 0.16 1.15 -24.30
CA ARG A 8 -1.17 1.49 -23.79
C ARG A 8 -1.73 0.25 -23.07
N LEU A 9 -2.09 0.43 -21.80
CA LEU A 9 -2.89 -0.47 -20.95
C LEU A 9 -2.25 -1.65 -20.20
N ASN A 10 -0.94 -1.89 -20.24
CA ASN A 10 -0.30 -2.92 -19.37
C ASN A 10 -0.38 -2.63 -17.84
N LEU A 11 -0.81 -1.44 -17.42
CA LEU A 11 -0.90 -1.05 -16.01
C LEU A 11 -2.02 -1.79 -15.24
N LEU A 12 -3.10 -2.16 -15.94
CA LEU A 12 -4.31 -2.76 -15.37
C LEU A 12 -4.47 -4.26 -15.73
N GLU A 13 -3.93 -4.69 -16.86
CA GLU A 13 -4.23 -5.99 -17.49
C GLU A 13 -3.82 -7.24 -16.69
N GLN A 14 -3.04 -7.10 -15.61
CA GLN A 14 -2.54 -8.26 -14.84
C GLN A 14 -3.07 -8.35 -13.40
N GLY A 15 -4.21 -7.72 -13.11
CA GLY A 15 -4.76 -7.72 -11.75
C GLY A 15 -3.91 -6.93 -10.75
N ARG A 16 -3.13 -5.97 -11.26
CA ARG A 16 -2.21 -5.11 -10.48
C ARG A 16 -2.85 -3.78 -10.08
N ALA A 17 -4.08 -3.53 -10.54
CA ALA A 17 -4.83 -2.31 -10.25
C ALA A 17 -4.99 -2.05 -8.75
N THR A 18 -5.19 -3.11 -7.96
CA THR A 18 -5.30 -3.01 -6.50
C THR A 18 -3.98 -2.63 -5.84
N GLU A 19 -2.84 -3.12 -6.34
CA GLU A 19 -1.51 -2.74 -5.85
C GLU A 19 -1.20 -1.27 -6.13
N TRP A 20 -1.57 -0.78 -7.31
CA TRP A 20 -1.47 0.63 -7.66
C TRP A 20 -2.38 1.48 -6.79
N LEU A 21 -3.66 1.11 -6.65
CA LEU A 21 -4.62 1.80 -5.80
C LEU A 21 -4.10 1.91 -4.36
N ALA A 22 -3.69 0.80 -3.76
CA ALA A 22 -3.14 0.77 -2.41
C ALA A 22 -1.92 1.69 -2.26
N SER A 23 -1.00 1.67 -3.23
CA SER A 23 0.18 2.53 -3.23
C SER A 23 -0.18 4.02 -3.36
N PHE A 24 -1.15 4.36 -4.21
CA PHE A 24 -1.64 5.74 -4.34
C PHE A 24 -2.40 6.21 -3.10
N VAL A 25 -3.23 5.37 -2.48
CA VAL A 25 -3.92 5.72 -1.23
C VAL A 25 -2.91 5.96 -0.11
N MET A 26 -1.87 5.13 0.00
CA MET A 26 -0.80 5.34 0.97
C MET A 26 -0.04 6.65 0.73
N LEU A 27 0.26 6.97 -0.55
CA LEU A 27 0.89 8.23 -0.90
C LEU A 27 -0.03 9.43 -0.59
N ALA A 28 -1.31 9.35 -0.94
CA ALA A 28 -2.29 10.39 -0.68
C ALA A 28 -2.46 10.63 0.83
N PHE A 29 -2.45 9.57 1.64
CA PHE A 29 -2.47 9.66 3.09
C PHE A 29 -1.23 10.41 3.62
N ALA A 30 -0.04 10.03 3.15
CA ALA A 30 1.22 10.68 3.55
C ALA A 30 1.27 12.16 3.13
N VAL A 31 0.81 12.47 1.92
CA VAL A 31 0.71 13.86 1.43
C VAL A 31 -0.28 14.64 2.28
N THR A 32 -1.43 14.06 2.63
CA THR A 32 -2.45 14.73 3.47
C THR A 32 -1.88 15.10 4.84
N LEU A 33 -1.13 14.20 5.47
CA LEU A 33 -0.44 14.48 6.73
C LEU A 33 0.71 15.51 6.58
N SER A 34 1.25 15.66 5.38
CA SER A 34 2.32 16.64 5.11
C SER A 34 1.78 18.04 4.79
N LEU A 35 0.48 18.18 4.53
CA LEU A 35 -0.15 19.47 4.30
C LEU A 35 -0.26 20.24 5.61
N PRO A 36 -0.22 21.59 5.56
CA PRO A 36 -0.41 22.41 6.75
C PRO A 36 -1.81 22.19 7.33
N GLY A 37 -1.83 21.65 8.54
CA GLY A 37 -3.04 21.33 9.29
C GLY A 37 -2.69 20.23 10.28
N GLU A 38 -3.00 20.41 11.56
CA GLU A 38 -2.76 19.34 12.54
C GLU A 38 -3.80 18.23 12.32
N THR A 39 -3.55 17.33 11.38
CA THR A 39 -4.50 16.28 11.00
C THR A 39 -4.64 15.28 12.13
N LEU A 40 -3.51 14.94 12.79
CA LEU A 40 -3.55 14.14 14.01
C LEU A 40 -4.20 14.89 15.18
N ALA A 41 -4.51 16.20 15.05
CA ALA A 41 -5.26 16.90 16.07
C ALA A 41 -6.70 16.40 16.23
N SER A 42 -7.24 15.79 15.19
CA SER A 42 -8.60 15.25 15.19
C SER A 42 -8.76 14.12 16.23
N PRO A 43 -9.91 14.04 16.93
CA PRO A 43 -10.20 12.99 17.91
C PRO A 43 -9.99 11.56 17.38
N SER A 44 -10.24 11.35 16.08
CA SER A 44 -10.08 10.04 15.42
C SER A 44 -8.64 9.53 15.41
N PHE A 45 -7.65 10.42 15.51
CA PHE A 45 -6.23 10.07 15.49
C PHE A 45 -5.59 10.10 16.89
N ARG A 46 -6.39 10.25 17.96
CA ARG A 46 -5.89 10.38 19.33
C ARG A 46 -4.94 9.24 19.74
N ALA A 47 -5.15 8.03 19.23
CA ALA A 47 -4.27 6.90 19.51
C ALA A 47 -2.81 7.14 19.05
N PHE A 48 -2.62 7.74 17.87
CA PHE A 48 -1.30 8.06 17.33
C PHE A 48 -0.59 9.14 18.15
N ARG A 49 -1.33 10.17 18.58
CA ARG A 49 -0.75 11.19 19.47
C ARG A 49 -0.44 10.66 20.87
N ALA A 50 -1.24 9.74 21.39
CA ALA A 50 -1.01 9.14 22.70
C ALA A 50 0.31 8.35 22.78
N ILE A 51 0.81 7.85 21.64
CA ILE A 51 2.12 7.20 21.52
C ILE A 51 3.25 8.15 21.08
N GLY A 52 2.98 9.46 21.05
CA GLY A 52 3.97 10.49 20.75
C GLY A 52 4.30 10.66 19.27
N LEU A 53 3.48 10.14 18.35
CA LEU A 53 3.67 10.37 16.92
C LEU A 53 3.04 11.70 16.49
N ASP A 54 3.81 12.49 15.75
CA ASP A 54 3.36 13.68 15.05
C ASP A 54 3.08 13.38 13.56
N ASP A 55 2.48 14.35 12.87
CA ASP A 55 2.06 14.20 11.48
C ASP A 55 3.28 13.85 10.58
N ALA A 56 4.44 14.46 10.85
CA ALA A 56 5.68 14.22 10.12
C ALA A 56 6.27 12.81 10.35
N ALA A 57 6.23 12.29 11.58
CA ALA A 57 6.72 10.96 11.91
C ALA A 57 5.91 9.85 11.23
N ILE A 58 4.63 10.09 10.92
CA ILE A 58 3.79 9.14 10.17
C ILE A 58 3.91 9.40 8.67
N ALA A 59 3.86 10.66 8.23
CA ALA A 59 3.90 11.03 6.82
C ALA A 59 5.18 10.57 6.13
N THR A 60 6.34 10.82 6.74
CA THR A 60 7.65 10.55 6.13
C THR A 60 7.85 9.08 5.77
N PRO A 61 7.71 8.11 6.70
CA PRO A 61 7.87 6.70 6.35
C PRO A 61 6.78 6.21 5.38
N MET A 62 5.55 6.71 5.47
CA MET A 62 4.48 6.33 4.54
C MET A 62 4.75 6.85 3.11
N ALA A 63 5.27 8.07 2.96
CA ALA A 63 5.67 8.61 1.67
C ALA A 63 6.83 7.81 1.04
N LEU A 64 7.86 7.49 1.83
CA LEU A 64 8.99 6.67 1.38
C LEU A 64 8.53 5.28 0.95
N LEU A 65 7.68 4.64 1.75
CA LEU A 65 7.15 3.31 1.42
C LEU A 65 6.27 3.36 0.17
N ALA A 66 5.34 4.32 0.07
CA ALA A 66 4.45 4.44 -1.07
C ALA A 66 5.23 4.71 -2.37
N THR A 67 6.19 5.61 -2.35
CA THR A 67 7.05 5.91 -3.51
C THR A 67 7.90 4.70 -3.91
N ALA A 68 8.51 3.99 -2.94
CA ALA A 68 9.24 2.76 -3.21
C ALA A 68 8.34 1.67 -3.86
N ARG A 69 7.11 1.52 -3.37
CA ARG A 69 6.11 0.60 -3.95
C ARG A 69 5.73 0.99 -5.39
N LEU A 70 5.47 2.27 -5.64
CA LEU A 70 5.15 2.77 -6.99
C LEU A 70 6.31 2.53 -7.97
N CYS A 71 7.54 2.81 -7.54
CA CYS A 71 8.75 2.51 -8.32
C CYS A 71 8.88 1.01 -8.62
N ALA A 72 8.70 0.16 -7.60
CA ALA A 72 8.74 -1.29 -7.78
C ALA A 72 7.66 -1.81 -8.75
N LEU A 73 6.45 -1.24 -8.70
CA LEU A 73 5.37 -1.58 -9.62
C LEU A 73 5.69 -1.15 -11.05
N TYR A 74 6.20 0.06 -11.23
CA TYR A 74 6.60 0.61 -12.52
C TYR A 74 7.70 -0.22 -13.18
N ILE A 75 8.78 -0.51 -12.45
CA ILE A 75 9.89 -1.35 -12.93
C ILE A 75 9.39 -2.75 -13.31
N ASN A 76 8.54 -3.37 -12.47
CA ASN A 76 7.96 -4.67 -12.78
C ASN A 76 6.91 -4.65 -13.90
N GLY A 77 6.43 -3.46 -14.31
CA GLY A 77 5.52 -3.31 -15.46
C GLY A 77 6.25 -3.21 -16.79
N THR A 78 7.51 -2.77 -16.77
CA THR A 78 8.29 -2.45 -17.98
C THR A 78 9.40 -3.46 -18.29
N LEU A 79 9.90 -4.21 -17.29
CA LEU A 79 10.97 -5.18 -17.52
C LEU A 79 10.48 -6.55 -18.04
N PRO A 80 11.22 -7.18 -18.97
CA PRO A 80 10.96 -8.56 -19.43
C PRO A 80 11.14 -9.62 -18.33
N ARG A 81 12.07 -9.39 -17.39
CA ARG A 81 12.29 -10.24 -16.20
C ARG A 81 11.56 -9.63 -15.02
N ARG A 82 10.47 -10.28 -14.61
CA ARG A 82 9.64 -9.86 -13.48
C ARG A 82 10.29 -10.28 -12.17
N THR A 83 10.30 -9.40 -11.18
CA THR A 83 10.78 -9.64 -9.81
C THR A 83 9.59 -9.70 -8.84
N PRO A 84 8.84 -10.81 -8.80
CA PRO A 84 7.63 -10.93 -7.99
C PRO A 84 7.88 -10.83 -6.46
N LEU A 85 9.12 -11.08 -6.00
CA LEU A 85 9.49 -10.96 -4.58
C LEU A 85 9.34 -9.54 -4.03
N ILE A 86 9.82 -8.52 -4.76
CA ILE A 86 9.75 -7.13 -4.28
C ILE A 86 8.29 -6.67 -4.15
N ARG A 87 7.42 -7.15 -5.05
CA ARG A 87 5.97 -6.90 -5.00
C ARG A 87 5.31 -7.58 -3.80
N MET A 88 5.65 -8.85 -3.56
CA MET A 88 5.16 -9.59 -2.40
C MET A 88 5.52 -8.88 -1.09
N ILE A 89 6.78 -8.47 -0.94
CA ILE A 89 7.24 -7.74 0.26
C ILE A 89 6.48 -6.42 0.40
N GLY A 90 6.35 -5.63 -0.68
CA GLY A 90 5.60 -4.38 -0.66
C GLY A 90 4.13 -4.55 -0.25
N ALA A 91 3.49 -5.64 -0.68
CA ALA A 91 2.12 -5.96 -0.33
C ALA A 91 1.97 -6.44 1.13
N ILE A 92 2.92 -7.22 1.66
CA ILE A 92 2.95 -7.60 3.09
C ILE A 92 3.10 -6.36 3.97
N VAL A 93 4.08 -5.49 3.66
CA VAL A 93 4.28 -4.25 4.41
C VAL A 93 3.03 -3.37 4.33
N GLY A 94 2.42 -3.27 3.15
CA GLY A 94 1.14 -2.60 2.93
C GLY A 94 0.01 -3.09 3.82
N THR A 95 -0.15 -4.41 3.91
CA THR A 95 -1.11 -5.07 4.80
C THR A 95 -0.91 -4.65 6.24
N CYS A 96 0.33 -4.68 6.72
CA CYS A 96 0.68 -4.28 8.09
C CYS A 96 0.36 -2.80 8.34
N VAL A 97 0.77 -1.91 7.42
CA VAL A 97 0.55 -0.47 7.54
C VAL A 97 -0.93 -0.13 7.56
N PHE A 98 -1.73 -0.65 6.62
CA PHE A 98 -3.16 -0.35 6.58
C PHE A 98 -3.92 -0.97 7.76
N SER A 99 -3.51 -2.15 8.25
CA SER A 99 -4.05 -2.73 9.48
C SER A 99 -3.73 -1.87 10.70
N MET A 100 -2.51 -1.34 10.78
CA MET A 100 -2.11 -0.43 11.86
C MET A 100 -2.91 0.88 11.81
N VAL A 101 -3.14 1.45 10.62
CA VAL A 101 -3.97 2.65 10.47
C VAL A 101 -5.42 2.37 10.87
N ALA A 102 -6.01 1.27 10.39
CA ALA A 102 -7.38 0.88 10.74
C ALA A 102 -7.54 0.70 12.26
N MET A 103 -6.59 0.00 12.90
CA MET A 103 -6.60 -0.21 14.34
C MET A 103 -6.37 1.09 15.13
N GLY A 104 -5.46 1.95 14.66
CA GLY A 104 -5.21 3.25 15.29
C GLY A 104 -6.40 4.20 15.21
N LEU A 105 -7.23 4.11 14.16
CA LEU A 105 -8.50 4.82 14.06
C LEU A 105 -9.62 4.21 14.89
N TYR A 106 -9.58 2.89 15.13
CA TYR A 106 -10.58 2.19 15.93
C TYR A 106 -10.31 2.30 17.43
N TRP A 107 -9.05 2.37 17.85
CA TRP A 107 -8.66 2.42 19.26
C TRP A 107 -9.33 3.56 20.05
N PRO A 108 -9.46 4.79 19.53
CA PRO A 108 -10.15 5.86 20.23
C PRO A 108 -11.64 5.62 20.47
N VAL A 109 -12.28 4.84 19.61
CA VAL A 109 -13.67 4.42 19.81
C VAL A 109 -13.78 3.54 21.06
N LEU A 110 -12.82 2.62 21.24
CA LEU A 110 -12.81 1.69 22.38
C LEU A 110 -12.43 2.34 23.71
N LYS A 111 -11.61 3.40 23.70
CA LYS A 111 -10.98 3.96 24.91
C LYS A 111 -11.45 5.35 25.29
N PHE A 112 -11.96 6.13 24.33
CA PHE A 112 -12.21 7.55 24.52
C PHE A 112 -13.62 7.98 24.12
N ASP A 113 -14.52 7.03 23.85
CA ASP A 113 -15.91 7.26 23.45
C ASP A 113 -16.04 8.21 22.24
N VAL A 114 -15.11 8.07 21.30
CA VAL A 114 -15.08 8.88 20.06
C VAL A 114 -15.93 8.18 19.00
N PRO A 115 -16.75 8.92 18.22
CA PRO A 115 -17.49 8.34 17.10
C PRO A 115 -16.58 7.63 16.10
N THR A 116 -17.04 6.50 15.57
CA THR A 116 -16.31 5.78 14.52
C THR A 116 -16.33 6.55 13.21
N SER A 117 -15.22 6.52 12.47
CA SER A 117 -15.16 7.05 11.10
C SER A 117 -15.17 5.92 10.07
N THR A 118 -15.62 6.22 8.84
CA THR A 118 -15.55 5.29 7.70
C THR A 118 -14.11 4.87 7.37
N GLY A 119 -13.10 5.63 7.84
CA GLY A 119 -11.69 5.32 7.68
C GLY A 119 -11.31 3.93 8.21
N VAL A 120 -11.90 3.48 9.33
CA VAL A 120 -11.62 2.14 9.89
C VAL A 120 -11.91 1.05 8.86
N GLY A 121 -13.11 1.08 8.25
CA GLY A 121 -13.51 0.12 7.22
C GLY A 121 -12.67 0.25 5.96
N THR A 122 -12.43 1.49 5.50
CA THR A 122 -11.64 1.74 4.29
C THR A 122 -10.23 1.16 4.38
N TYR A 123 -9.50 1.43 5.48
CA TYR A 123 -8.14 0.91 5.63
C TYR A 123 -8.11 -0.59 5.91
N LEU A 124 -9.13 -1.15 6.58
CA LEU A 124 -9.24 -2.61 6.74
C LEU A 124 -9.39 -3.30 5.38
N VAL A 125 -10.26 -2.78 4.50
CA VAL A 125 -10.46 -3.32 3.15
C VAL A 125 -9.16 -3.22 2.34
N LEU A 126 -8.46 -2.09 2.40
CA LEU A 126 -7.15 -1.94 1.74
C LEU A 126 -6.12 -2.94 2.25
N ALA A 127 -6.09 -3.20 3.56
CA ALA A 127 -5.21 -4.21 4.14
C ALA A 127 -5.52 -5.61 3.58
N LEU A 128 -6.80 -5.97 3.45
CA LEU A 128 -7.21 -7.25 2.86
C LEU A 128 -6.80 -7.37 1.39
N PHE A 129 -6.94 -6.29 0.61
CA PHE A 129 -6.49 -6.29 -0.79
C PHE A 129 -4.97 -6.40 -0.92
N ASP A 130 -4.21 -5.74 -0.06
CA ASP A 130 -2.76 -5.90 0.00
C ASP A 130 -2.37 -7.33 0.43
N ALA A 131 -3.12 -7.96 1.34
CA ALA A 131 -2.89 -9.36 1.72
C ALA A 131 -3.17 -10.32 0.56
N LEU A 132 -4.24 -10.09 -0.20
CA LEU A 132 -4.56 -10.84 -1.41
C LEU A 132 -3.47 -10.65 -2.49
N SER A 133 -2.97 -9.42 -2.67
CA SER A 133 -1.87 -9.13 -3.57
C SER A 133 -0.57 -9.81 -3.16
N ALA A 134 -0.29 -9.91 -1.85
CA ALA A 134 0.84 -10.67 -1.33
C ALA A 134 0.70 -12.17 -1.64
N TYR A 135 -0.48 -12.76 -1.40
CA TYR A 135 -0.76 -14.15 -1.72
C TYR A 135 -0.58 -14.47 -3.21
N ARG A 136 -1.13 -13.61 -4.10
CA ARG A 136 -0.99 -13.76 -5.56
C ARG A 136 0.46 -13.63 -6.01
N SER A 137 1.19 -12.65 -5.48
CA SER A 137 2.61 -12.46 -5.80
C SER A 137 3.46 -13.64 -5.32
N GLY A 138 3.11 -14.26 -4.18
CA GLY A 138 3.77 -15.48 -3.69
C GLY A 138 3.57 -16.69 -4.60
N ALA A 139 2.36 -16.85 -5.16
CA ALA A 139 2.11 -17.89 -6.16
C ALA A 139 2.97 -17.69 -7.43
N ASP A 140 3.13 -16.45 -7.88
CA ASP A 140 3.99 -16.10 -9.02
C ASP A 140 5.48 -16.40 -8.74
N VAL A 141 5.95 -16.18 -7.50
CA VAL A 141 7.34 -16.52 -7.09
C VAL A 141 7.57 -18.03 -7.22
N ARG A 142 6.63 -18.84 -6.74
CA ARG A 142 6.74 -20.32 -6.77
C ARG A 142 6.82 -20.83 -8.20
N LEU A 143 5.99 -20.30 -9.11
CA LEU A 143 6.02 -20.67 -10.53
C LEU A 143 7.36 -20.29 -11.18
N ALA A 144 7.89 -19.10 -10.88
CA ALA A 144 9.18 -18.65 -11.41
C ALA A 144 10.36 -19.53 -10.96
N GLN A 145 10.33 -20.05 -9.73
CA GLN A 145 11.35 -20.97 -9.22
C GLN A 145 11.32 -22.32 -9.96
N GLN A 146 10.14 -22.90 -10.21
CA GLN A 146 10.00 -24.18 -10.91
C GLN A 146 10.58 -24.14 -12.34
N PHE A 147 10.35 -23.06 -13.08
CA PHE A 147 10.95 -22.91 -14.42
C PHE A 147 12.47 -22.79 -14.37
N SER A 148 13.03 -22.16 -13.32
CA SER A 148 14.49 -22.05 -13.16
C SER A 148 15.14 -23.39 -12.88
N GLU A 149 14.47 -24.27 -12.12
CA GLU A 149 14.94 -25.64 -11.82
C GLU A 149 14.90 -26.54 -13.06
N GLN A 150 13.89 -26.42 -13.92
CA GLN A 150 13.79 -27.20 -15.17
C GLN A 150 14.80 -26.79 -16.25
N SER A 151 15.38 -25.58 -16.13
CA SER A 151 16.35 -25.05 -17.10
C SER A 151 17.82 -25.33 -16.75
N ARG A 152 18.08 -26.03 -15.64
CA ARG A 152 19.40 -26.51 -15.22
C ARG A 152 19.55 -27.99 -15.50
#